data_AF-A0A6N9U663-F1
#
_entry.id   AF-A0A6N9U663-F1
#
_cell.length_a   1.000
_cell.length_b   1.000
_cell.length_c   1.000
_cell.angle_alpha   90.00
_cell.angle_beta   90.00
_cell.angle_gamma   90.00
#
_symmetry.space_group_name_H-M   'P 1'
#
loop_
_entity.id
_entity.type
_entity.pdbx_description
1 polymer ?
#
loop_
_entity_poly.entity_id
_entity_poly.type
_entity_poly.pdbx_seq_one_letter_code
_entity_poly.pdbx_strand_id
1 'polypeptide(L)'
;KDPAAAARLSAARTAVSGLAEELHMPQENLITPDTVRRVCWEPPKALTPGAVETALAGYGARRWQIEQVGPLLLRALDTGA
;
A
#
# COMPACT_ATOMS: atom_id res chain seq x y z
N LYS A 1 -0.47 12.79 15.93
CA LYS A 1 -1.15 11.53 15.55
C LYS A 1 -2.17 11.90 14.50
N ASP A 2 -1.88 11.62 13.23
CA ASP A 2 -2.71 12.04 12.12
C ASP A 2 -3.85 11.01 11.91
N PRO A 3 -5.12 11.35 12.21
CA PRO A 3 -6.22 10.38 12.15
C PRO A 3 -6.50 9.93 10.71
N ALA A 4 -6.25 10.80 9.72
CA ALA A 4 -6.39 10.45 8.31
C ALA A 4 -5.34 9.41 7.89
N ALA A 5 -4.08 9.57 8.30
CA ALA A 5 -3.05 8.55 8.06
C ALA A 5 -3.38 7.21 8.73
N ALA A 6 -3.98 7.21 9.92
CA ALA A 6 -4.42 5.99 10.59
C ALA A 6 -5.56 5.29 9.82
N ALA A 7 -6.52 6.05 9.29
CA ALA A 7 -7.61 5.52 8.47
C ALA A 7 -7.08 4.88 7.17
N ARG A 8 -6.19 5.58 6.44
CA ARG A 8 -5.52 5.06 5.23
C ARG A 8 -4.76 3.77 5.54
N LEU A 9 -4.00 3.74 6.63
CA LEU A 9 -3.23 2.57 7.05
C LEU A 9 -4.12 1.37 7.38
N SER A 10 -5.26 1.58 8.05
CA SER A 10 -6.21 0.52 8.35
C SER A 10 -6.79 -0.05 7.05
N ALA A 11 -7.25 0.81 6.13
CA ALA A 11 -7.81 0.40 4.84
C ALA A 11 -6.79 -0.38 3.99
N ALA A 12 -5.54 0.12 3.94
CA ALA A 12 -4.45 -0.53 3.23
C ALA A 12 -4.13 -1.92 3.81
N ARG A 13 -4.05 -2.04 5.14
CA ARG A 13 -3.79 -3.32 5.80
C ARG A 13 -4.87 -4.35 5.49
N THR A 14 -6.15 -3.97 5.62
CA THR A 14 -7.26 -4.87 5.31
C THR A 14 -7.21 -5.35 3.86
N ALA A 15 -6.96 -4.44 2.90
CA ALA A 15 -6.89 -4.79 1.48
C ALA A 15 -5.71 -5.73 1.17
N VAL A 16 -4.52 -5.43 1.71
CA VAL A 16 -3.32 -6.22 1.48
C VAL A 16 -3.42 -7.60 2.13
N SER A 17 -3.97 -7.70 3.34
CA SER A 17 -4.22 -8.99 3.99
C SER A 17 -5.18 -9.86 3.18
N GLY A 18 -6.30 -9.29 2.70
CA GLY A 18 -7.25 -10.01 1.86
C GLY A 18 -6.61 -10.55 0.57
N LEU A 19 -5.79 -9.74 -0.10
CA LEU A 19 -5.10 -10.20 -1.31
C LEU A 19 -4.05 -11.30 -1.01
N ALA A 20 -3.36 -11.21 0.12
CA ALA A 20 -2.41 -12.25 0.52
C ALA A 20 -3.11 -13.59 0.77
N GLU A 21 -4.32 -13.56 1.36
CA GLU A 21 -5.18 -14.74 1.51
C GLU A 21 -5.62 -15.30 0.16
N GLU A 22 -6.07 -14.46 -0.77
CA GLU A 22 -6.44 -14.88 -2.14
C GLU A 22 -5.28 -15.52 -2.90
N LEU A 23 -4.06 -15.02 -2.68
CA LEU A 23 -2.84 -15.55 -3.29
C LEU A 23 -2.23 -16.71 -2.50
N HIS A 24 -2.88 -17.16 -1.43
CA HIS A 24 -2.43 -18.25 -0.56
C HIS A 24 -0.98 -18.09 -0.08
N MET A 25 -0.59 -16.87 0.33
CA MET A 25 0.75 -16.60 0.84
C MET A 25 0.74 -15.69 2.06
N PRO A 26 1.80 -15.72 2.89
CA PRO A 26 1.98 -14.72 3.94
C PRO A 26 2.01 -13.30 3.36
N GLN A 27 1.33 -12.35 4.01
CA GLN A 27 1.36 -10.95 3.63
C GLN A 27 2.80 -10.42 3.49
N GLU A 28 3.70 -10.83 4.37
CA GLU A 28 5.10 -10.38 4.35
C GLU A 28 5.84 -10.79 3.07
N ASN A 29 5.42 -11.88 2.41
CA ASN A 29 5.94 -12.29 1.11
C ASN A 29 5.37 -11.40 -0.02
N LEU A 30 4.13 -10.94 0.13
CA LEU A 30 3.49 -10.01 -0.81
C LEU A 30 4.06 -8.61 -0.72
N ILE A 31 4.09 -8.01 0.47
CA ILE A 31 4.66 -6.68 0.74
C ILE A 31 4.98 -6.53 2.23
N THR A 32 6.07 -5.84 2.56
CA THR A 32 6.41 -5.64 3.98
C THR A 32 5.40 -4.69 4.66
N PRO A 33 4.98 -4.97 5.91
CA PRO A 33 4.11 -4.07 6.66
C PRO A 33 4.70 -2.67 6.86
N ASP A 34 6.02 -2.55 6.89
CA ASP A 34 6.73 -1.27 7.00
C ASP A 34 6.56 -0.43 5.72
N THR A 35 6.70 -1.04 4.54
CA THR A 35 6.45 -0.37 3.26
C THR A 35 5.04 0.21 3.19
N VAL A 36 4.02 -0.57 3.56
CA VAL A 36 2.62 -0.10 3.61
C VAL A 36 2.46 1.05 4.59
N ARG A 37 3.08 0.96 5.77
CA ARG A 37 3.04 2.03 6.78
C ARG A 37 3.65 3.32 6.25
N ARG A 38 4.83 3.27 5.63
CA ARG A 38 5.51 4.45 5.07
C ARG A 38 4.66 5.14 4.00
N VAL A 39 4.14 4.37 3.03
CA VAL A 39 3.28 4.92 1.98
C VAL A 39 2.01 5.58 2.54
N CYS A 40 1.42 5.02 3.60
CA CYS A 40 0.22 5.61 4.23
C CYS A 40 0.51 6.87 5.05
N TRP A 41 1.72 6.99 5.60
CA TRP A 41 2.16 8.14 6.39
C TRP A 41 2.75 9.26 5.53
N GLU A 42 3.42 8.91 4.44
CA GLU A 42 4.03 9.82 3.48
C GLU A 42 3.47 9.49 2.08
N PRO A 43 2.18 9.76 1.85
CA PRO A 43 1.58 9.48 0.55
C PRO A 43 2.25 10.31 -0.55
N PRO A 44 2.34 9.78 -1.77
CA PRO A 44 2.86 10.56 -2.90
C PRO A 44 2.00 11.81 -3.13
N LYS A 45 2.65 12.92 -3.51
CA LYS A 45 1.98 14.21 -3.76
C LYS A 45 0.84 14.12 -4.77
N ALA A 46 0.95 13.20 -5.74
CA ALA A 46 -0.09 12.87 -6.69
C ALA A 46 -0.63 11.47 -6.38
N LEU A 47 -1.92 11.34 -6.09
CA LEU A 47 -2.60 10.06 -5.93
C LEU A 47 -2.93 9.47 -7.31
N THR A 48 -1.89 9.03 -8.02
CA THR A 48 -2.00 8.36 -9.31
C THR A 48 -1.32 7.00 -9.25
N PRO A 49 -1.70 6.03 -10.11
CA PRO A 49 -1.06 4.71 -10.16
C PRO A 49 0.47 4.82 -10.22
N GLY A 50 1.00 5.54 -11.21
CA GLY A 50 2.45 5.67 -11.41
C GLY A 50 3.20 6.29 -10.24
N ALA A 51 2.57 7.21 -9.50
CA ALA A 51 3.19 7.81 -8.32
C ALA A 51 3.23 6.84 -7.13
N VAL A 52 2.19 6.03 -6.93
CA VAL A 52 2.16 4.97 -5.91
C VAL A 52 3.16 3.86 -6.26
N GLU A 53 3.22 3.46 -7.53
CA GLU A 53 4.19 2.48 -8.02
C GLU A 53 5.63 2.95 -7.82
N THR A 54 5.91 4.23 -8.11
CA THR A 54 7.23 4.84 -7.89
C THR A 54 7.59 4.87 -6.40
N ALA A 55 6.64 5.21 -5.53
CA ALA A 55 6.85 5.20 -4.08
C ALA A 55 7.18 3.79 -3.57
N LEU A 56 6.43 2.78 -4.01
CA LEU A 56 6.67 1.38 -3.65
C LEU A 56 8.03 0.88 -4.14
N ALA A 57 8.40 1.19 -5.39
CA ALA A 57 9.71 0.88 -5.94
C ALA A 57 10.83 1.55 -5.14
N GLY A 58 10.64 2.80 -4.72
CA GLY A 58 11.57 3.53 -3.86
C GLY A 58 11.80 2.89 -2.49
N TYR A 59 10.81 2.15 -1.97
CA TYR A 59 10.94 1.34 -0.75
C TYR A 59 11.44 -0.09 -0.99
N GLY A 60 11.85 -0.42 -2.22
CA GLY A 60 12.41 -1.72 -2.58
C GLY A 60 11.40 -2.80 -2.94
N ALA A 61 10.12 -2.45 -3.16
CA ALA A 61 9.13 -3.40 -3.65
C ALA A 61 9.49 -3.88 -5.06
N ARG A 62 9.37 -5.18 -5.31
CA ARG A 62 9.61 -5.77 -6.64
C ARG A 62 8.44 -5.47 -7.57
N ARG A 63 8.68 -5.47 -8.89
CA ARG A 63 7.66 -5.20 -9.91
C ARG A 63 6.37 -6.01 -9.72
N TRP A 64 6.49 -7.32 -9.54
CA TRP A 64 5.31 -8.17 -9.33
C TRP A 64 4.55 -7.80 -8.04
N GLN A 65 5.24 -7.39 -6.98
CA GLN A 65 4.59 -6.93 -5.75
C GLN A 65 3.84 -5.62 -6.01
N ILE A 66 4.48 -4.68 -6.71
CA ILE A 66 3.90 -3.39 -7.09
C ILE A 66 2.63 -3.58 -7.93
N GLU A 67 2.66 -4.48 -8.92
CA GLU A 67 1.51 -4.78 -9.77
C GLU A 67 0.33 -5.32 -8.96
N GLN A 68 0.59 -6.09 -7.90
CA GLN A 68 -0.43 -6.63 -7.01
C GLN A 68 -0.95 -5.61 -5.98
N VAL A 69 -0.05 -4.88 -5.30
CA VAL A 69 -0.43 -4.01 -4.16
C VAL A 69 -0.66 -2.55 -4.54
N GLY A 70 -0.11 -2.07 -5.65
CA GLY A 70 -0.23 -0.68 -6.11
C GLY A 70 -1.68 -0.19 -6.21
N PRO A 71 -2.57 -0.92 -6.91
CA PRO A 71 -3.99 -0.55 -7.01
C PRO A 71 -4.71 -0.53 -5.66
N LEU A 72 -4.36 -1.44 -4.75
CA LEU A 72 -4.95 -1.52 -3.41
C LEU A 72 -4.55 -0.31 -2.56
N LEU A 73 -3.26 0.05 -2.58
CA LEU A 73 -2.78 1.21 -1.83
C LEU A 73 -3.33 2.50 -2.40
N LEU A 74 -3.42 2.65 -3.73
CA LEU A 74 -4.03 3.84 -4.33
C LEU A 74 -5.46 4.06 -3.81
N ARG A 75 -6.28 3.02 -3.80
CA ARG A 75 -7.65 3.09 -3.24
C ARG A 75 -7.66 3.42 -1.76
N ALA A 76 -6.78 2.79 -0.97
CA ALA A 76 -6.71 3.05 0.47
C ALA A 76 -6.26 4.50 0.80
N LEU A 77 -5.41 5.07 -0.04
CA LEU A 77 -4.95 6.47 0.11
C LEU A 77 -6.06 7.47 -0.24
N ASP A 78 -6.89 7.16 -1.24
CA ASP A 78 -8.04 7.95 -1.67
C ASP A 78 -9.14 8.02 -0.60
N THR A 79 -9.44 6.92 0.09
CA THR A 79 -10.46 6.85 1.16
C THR A 79 -10.19 7.78 2.35
N GLY A 80 -8.96 8.29 2.52
CA GLY A 80 -8.60 9.22 3.59
C GLY A 80 -8.37 10.66 3.15
N ALA A 81 -8.49 10.98 1.86
CA ALA A 81 -8.42 12.36 1.36
C ALA A 81 -9.76 13.08 1.59
#